data_AF-A0A1M6KDR9-F1
#
_entry.id   AF-A0A1M6KDR9-F1
#
_cell.length_a   1.000
_cell.length_b   1.000
_cell.length_c   1.000
_cell.angle_alpha   90.00
_cell.angle_beta   90.00
_cell.angle_gamma   90.00
#
_symmetry.space_group_name_H-M   'P 1'
#
loop_
_entity.id
_entity.type
_entity.pdbx_description
1 polymer ?
#
loop_
_entity_poly.entity_id
_entity_poly.type
_entity_poly.pdbx_seq_one_letter_code
_entity_poly.pdbx_strand_id
1 'polypeptide(L)'
;MNDLCNDIIFIIENYDLYTKAGMPLDSIKPIFDKVCDKLTRFLKDYEVEYNTIEGKPNKPFIPLYALRDPKFSKYMTQGIYVALLIKRNEGIYVSLNQGTENRKKIDILNDKNKFKRKANDIIATYGIEYKNNIIDDIDLTSNIHGNLKRPKSYEEGNIKAIYYDIEMLKLYPEKFLRDIIWFMELYRKVLLSGRSEVT
;
A
#
# COMPACT_ATOMS: atom_id res chain seq x y z
N MET A 1 -15.83 -11.85 4.29
CA MET A 1 -15.28 -10.97 3.22
C MET A 1 -15.51 -9.51 3.54
N ASN A 2 -16.73 -9.10 3.89
CA ASN A 2 -16.99 -7.79 4.54
C ASN A 2 -16.10 -7.57 5.78
N ASP A 3 -15.72 -8.64 6.46
CA ASP A 3 -14.88 -8.57 7.66
C ASP A 3 -13.50 -7.97 7.41
N LEU A 4 -12.94 -8.05 6.20
CA LEU A 4 -11.64 -7.41 5.91
C LEU A 4 -11.80 -5.89 5.80
N CYS A 5 -12.83 -5.43 5.08
CA CYS A 5 -13.14 -4.00 4.99
C CYS A 5 -13.53 -3.44 6.36
N ASN A 6 -14.34 -4.17 7.15
CA ASN A 6 -14.72 -3.76 8.49
C ASN A 6 -13.50 -3.61 9.42
N ASP A 7 -12.57 -4.56 9.39
CA ASP A 7 -11.34 -4.46 10.19
C ASP A 7 -10.45 -3.30 9.71
N ILE A 8 -10.38 -3.03 8.40
CA ILE A 8 -9.65 -1.87 7.85
C ILE A 8 -10.32 -0.53 8.25
N ILE A 9 -11.64 -0.44 8.14
CA ILE A 9 -12.42 0.74 8.58
C ILE A 9 -12.17 0.97 10.07
N PHE A 10 -12.23 -0.09 10.88
CA PHE A 10 -11.91 0.00 12.31
C PHE A 10 -10.52 0.59 12.54
N ILE A 11 -9.51 0.14 11.78
CA ILE A 11 -8.16 0.71 11.86
C ILE A 11 -8.15 2.20 11.47
N ILE A 12 -8.81 2.58 10.37
CA ILE A 12 -8.88 3.97 9.90
C ILE A 12 -9.48 4.89 10.96
N GLU A 13 -10.61 4.49 11.55
CA GLU A 13 -11.39 5.29 12.51
C GLU A 13 -10.73 5.36 13.89
N ASN A 14 -10.05 4.29 14.31
CA ASN A 14 -9.46 4.20 15.66
C ASN A 14 -7.98 4.56 15.70
N TYR A 15 -7.38 4.94 14.57
CA TYR A 15 -5.98 5.34 14.52
C TYR A 15 -5.67 6.57 15.40
N ASP A 16 -6.63 7.48 15.54
CA ASP A 16 -6.49 8.66 16.41
C ASP A 16 -6.31 8.32 17.89
N LEU A 17 -6.89 7.21 18.35
CA LEU A 17 -6.77 6.78 19.73
C LEU A 17 -5.33 6.43 20.09
N TYR A 18 -4.57 5.89 19.14
CA TYR A 18 -3.14 5.65 19.31
C TYR A 18 -2.33 6.95 19.43
N THR A 19 -2.62 7.93 18.56
CA THR A 19 -1.79 9.15 18.46
C THR A 19 -2.16 10.25 19.46
N LYS A 20 -3.44 10.35 19.87
CA LYS A 20 -3.96 11.43 20.74
C LYS A 20 -4.23 10.98 22.17
N ALA A 21 -4.71 9.75 22.37
CA ALA A 21 -5.16 9.29 23.69
C ALA A 21 -4.10 8.48 24.46
N GLY A 22 -2.89 8.30 23.89
CA GLY A 22 -1.83 7.51 24.50
C GLY A 22 -2.17 6.02 24.62
N MET A 23 -3.15 5.54 23.84
CA MET A 23 -3.52 4.14 23.84
C MET A 23 -2.34 3.31 23.30
N PRO A 24 -1.88 2.26 24.02
CA PRO A 24 -0.79 1.43 23.54
C PRO A 24 -1.12 0.83 22.17
N LEU A 25 -0.13 0.72 21.28
CA LEU A 25 -0.29 0.05 19.98
C LEU A 25 -0.88 -1.36 20.15
N ASP A 26 -0.56 -1.99 21.29
CA ASP A 26 -1.01 -3.32 21.68
C ASP A 26 -2.54 -3.47 21.74
N SER A 27 -3.31 -2.39 21.91
CA SER A 27 -4.78 -2.47 21.92
C SER A 27 -5.37 -2.67 20.51
N ILE A 28 -4.72 -2.13 19.48
CA ILE A 28 -5.17 -2.21 18.07
C ILE A 28 -4.40 -3.26 17.27
N LYS A 29 -3.22 -3.67 17.74
CA LYS A 29 -2.36 -4.69 17.12
C LYS A 29 -3.12 -5.99 16.75
N PRO A 30 -4.04 -6.53 17.58
CA PRO A 30 -4.78 -7.74 17.20
C PRO A 30 -5.61 -7.58 15.93
N ILE A 31 -6.14 -6.38 15.67
CA ILE A 31 -6.87 -6.08 14.43
C ILE A 31 -5.90 -6.00 13.26
N PHE A 32 -4.72 -5.43 13.46
CA PHE A 32 -3.68 -5.42 12.43
C PHE A 32 -3.26 -6.84 12.03
N ASP A 33 -3.00 -7.69 13.03
CA ASP A 33 -2.66 -9.11 12.84
C ASP A 33 -3.77 -9.85 12.09
N LYS A 34 -5.03 -9.63 12.47
CA LYS A 34 -6.19 -10.26 11.82
C LYS A 34 -6.31 -9.88 10.34
N VAL A 35 -6.07 -8.61 9.99
CA VAL A 35 -6.02 -8.16 8.59
C VAL A 35 -4.85 -8.80 7.85
N CYS A 36 -3.67 -8.85 8.46
CA CYS A 36 -2.48 -9.49 7.91
C CYS A 36 -2.73 -10.98 7.59
N ASP A 37 -3.33 -11.71 8.53
CA ASP A 37 -3.69 -13.12 8.36
C ASP A 37 -4.68 -13.34 7.22
N LYS A 38 -5.70 -12.48 7.12
CA LYS A 38 -6.68 -12.54 6.03
C LYS A 38 -6.03 -12.30 4.67
N LEU A 39 -5.20 -11.27 4.57
CA LEU A 39 -4.47 -10.95 3.33
C LEU A 39 -3.52 -12.09 2.95
N THR A 40 -2.77 -12.64 3.91
CA THR A 40 -1.87 -13.79 3.69
C THR A 40 -2.63 -15.02 3.17
N ARG A 41 -3.80 -15.33 3.74
CA ARG A 41 -4.63 -16.45 3.26
C ARG A 41 -5.16 -16.23 1.85
N PHE A 42 -5.43 -14.97 1.49
CA PHE A 42 -5.96 -14.58 0.20
C PHE A 42 -4.87 -14.50 -0.89
N LEU A 43 -3.65 -14.07 -0.53
CA LEU A 43 -2.52 -13.81 -1.40
C LEU A 43 -1.37 -14.78 -1.10
N LYS A 44 -1.64 -16.09 -1.22
CA LYS A 44 -0.73 -17.17 -0.77
C LYS A 44 0.68 -17.14 -1.36
N ASP A 45 0.84 -16.53 -2.53
CA ASP A 45 2.13 -16.44 -3.23
C ASP A 45 2.94 -15.19 -2.84
N TYR A 46 2.41 -14.36 -1.93
CA TYR A 46 3.01 -13.11 -1.52
C TYR A 46 3.21 -13.06 0.00
N GLU A 47 4.30 -12.42 0.41
CA GLU A 47 4.51 -12.07 1.80
C GLU A 47 3.72 -10.81 2.13
N VAL A 48 2.97 -10.89 3.23
CA VAL A 48 2.24 -9.75 3.79
C VAL A 48 2.89 -9.35 5.10
N GLU A 49 3.29 -8.09 5.19
CA GLU A 49 3.79 -7.51 6.44
C GLU A 49 3.17 -6.14 6.64
N TYR A 50 3.03 -5.72 7.90
CA TYR A 50 2.63 -4.36 8.23
C TYR A 50 3.71 -3.68 9.06
N ASN A 51 3.86 -2.36 8.89
CA ASN A 51 4.78 -1.59 9.72
C ASN A 51 4.24 -1.47 11.14
N THR A 52 5.11 -1.54 12.14
CA THR A 52 4.76 -1.23 13.54
C THR A 52 5.38 0.10 13.96
N ILE A 53 4.81 0.74 14.98
CA ILE A 53 5.30 2.00 15.57
C ILE A 53 6.23 1.72 16.77
N GLU A 54 6.54 0.45 17.03
CA GLU A 54 7.22 0.03 18.24
C GLU A 54 8.51 0.84 18.48
N GLY A 55 8.59 1.45 19.68
CA GLY A 55 9.76 2.23 20.12
C GLY A 55 9.91 3.66 19.58
N LYS A 56 8.91 4.25 18.89
CA LYS A 56 9.01 5.64 18.37
C LYS A 56 7.79 6.51 18.68
N PRO A 57 7.56 6.89 19.95
CA PRO A 57 6.54 7.90 20.30
C PRO A 57 6.80 9.22 19.53
N ASN A 58 5.73 9.91 19.12
CA ASN A 58 5.74 11.23 18.46
C ASN A 58 6.18 11.30 16.98
N LYS A 59 6.17 10.19 16.23
CA LYS A 59 6.31 10.23 14.76
C LYS A 59 4.95 9.96 14.11
N PRO A 60 4.46 10.82 13.19
CA PRO A 60 3.27 10.48 12.43
C PRO A 60 3.56 9.20 11.65
N PHE A 61 2.78 8.18 11.96
CA PHE A 61 2.89 6.88 11.35
C PHE A 61 1.74 6.73 10.37
N ILE A 62 2.06 6.26 9.17
CA ILE A 62 1.05 5.83 8.22
C ILE A 62 1.02 4.32 8.35
N PRO A 63 -0.08 3.73 8.86
CA PRO A 63 -0.22 2.29 8.81
C PRO A 63 -0.18 1.82 7.37
N LEU A 64 0.62 0.78 7.13
CA LEU A 64 0.91 0.22 5.83
C LEU A 64 0.82 -1.29 5.94
N TYR A 65 0.12 -1.93 5.00
CA TYR A 65 0.35 -3.32 4.66
C TYR A 65 1.13 -3.40 3.35
N ALA A 66 2.31 -4.01 3.37
CA ALA A 66 3.08 -4.33 2.18
C ALA A 66 2.75 -5.76 1.73
N LEU A 67 2.33 -5.89 0.47
CA LEU A 67 2.06 -7.14 -0.23
C LEU A 67 3.18 -7.32 -1.25
N ARG A 68 4.12 -8.22 -0.95
CA ARG A 68 5.39 -8.29 -1.69
C ARG A 68 5.74 -9.71 -2.12
N ASP A 69 6.47 -9.79 -3.22
CA ASP A 69 7.14 -11.03 -3.62
C ASP A 69 8.60 -10.90 -3.14
N PRO A 70 9.08 -11.80 -2.24
CA PRO A 70 10.43 -11.73 -1.68
C PRO A 70 11.54 -11.82 -2.75
N LYS A 71 11.24 -12.30 -3.96
CA LYS A 71 12.17 -12.29 -5.10
C LYS A 71 12.47 -10.88 -5.60
N PHE A 72 11.55 -9.93 -5.43
CA PHE A 72 11.64 -8.57 -5.97
C PHE A 72 11.68 -7.49 -4.89
N SER A 73 11.19 -7.79 -3.69
CA SER A 73 11.25 -6.91 -2.54
C SER A 73 11.49 -7.73 -1.27
N LYS A 74 12.73 -7.68 -0.78
CA LYS A 74 13.14 -8.36 0.45
C LYS A 74 12.60 -7.67 1.71
N TYR A 75 12.34 -6.36 1.65
CA TYR A 75 11.90 -5.52 2.76
C TYR A 75 10.94 -4.44 2.26
N MET A 76 9.98 -3.98 3.08
CA MET A 76 9.12 -2.82 2.74
C MET A 76 9.89 -1.57 2.30
N THR A 77 11.16 -1.44 2.68
CA THR A 77 11.93 -0.24 2.38
C THR A 77 12.68 -0.31 1.05
N GLN A 78 12.61 -1.45 0.34
CA GLN A 78 13.35 -1.71 -0.90
C GLN A 78 12.49 -2.41 -1.95
N GLY A 79 12.73 -2.09 -3.22
CA GLY A 79 12.04 -2.72 -4.36
C GLY A 79 10.62 -2.22 -4.56
N ILE A 80 9.87 -2.95 -5.38
CA ILE A 80 8.49 -2.64 -5.76
C ILE A 80 7.55 -3.60 -5.04
N TYR A 81 6.41 -3.10 -4.57
CA TYR A 81 5.38 -3.89 -3.90
C TYR A 81 4.02 -3.20 -4.02
N VAL A 82 2.95 -3.92 -3.67
CA VAL A 82 1.63 -3.29 -3.47
C VAL A 82 1.51 -2.89 -2.00
N ALA A 83 1.08 -1.67 -1.78
CA ALA A 83 0.98 -1.02 -0.48
C ALA A 83 -0.49 -0.67 -0.21
N LEU A 84 -1.02 -1.11 0.92
CA LEU A 84 -2.28 -0.59 1.47
C LEU A 84 -1.94 0.49 2.48
N LEU A 85 -2.00 1.76 2.07
CA LEU A 85 -1.57 2.92 2.85
C LEU A 85 -2.78 3.59 3.51
N ILE A 86 -2.87 3.50 4.84
CA ILE A 86 -4.00 4.01 5.61
C ILE A 86 -3.84 5.53 5.80
N LYS A 87 -4.73 6.30 5.16
CA LYS A 87 -4.86 7.74 5.37
C LYS A 87 -5.73 7.97 6.60
N ARG A 88 -5.10 8.48 7.66
CA ARG A 88 -5.68 8.75 8.99
C ARG A 88 -7.10 9.32 8.91
N ASN A 89 -8.08 8.68 9.54
CA ASN A 89 -9.50 9.09 9.61
C ASN A 89 -10.21 9.38 8.29
N GLU A 90 -9.60 9.07 7.15
CA GLU A 90 -10.14 9.43 5.84
C GLU A 90 -10.37 8.20 4.99
N GLY A 91 -9.38 7.32 4.88
CA GLY A 91 -9.49 6.18 3.98
C GLY A 91 -8.20 5.40 3.80
N ILE A 92 -8.08 4.75 2.65
CA ILE A 92 -6.94 3.91 2.30
C ILE A 92 -6.59 4.05 0.82
N TYR A 93 -5.31 4.06 0.52
CA TYR A 93 -4.81 3.92 -0.85
C TYR A 93 -4.39 2.47 -1.10
N VAL A 94 -4.84 1.91 -2.23
CA VAL A 94 -4.21 0.72 -2.83
C VAL A 94 -3.18 1.24 -3.82
N SER A 95 -1.89 1.08 -3.51
CA SER A 95 -0.80 1.74 -4.23
C SER A 95 0.20 0.71 -4.75
N LEU A 96 0.54 0.78 -6.03
CA LEU A 96 1.79 0.21 -6.53
C LEU A 96 2.89 1.17 -6.10
N ASN A 97 3.75 0.73 -5.20
CA ASN A 97 4.69 1.60 -4.51
C ASN A 97 6.12 1.07 -4.61
N GLN A 98 7.08 1.96 -4.38
CA GLN A 98 8.49 1.65 -4.33
C GLN A 98 9.09 2.08 -3.00
N GLY A 99 9.82 1.18 -2.37
CA GLY A 99 10.67 1.49 -1.23
C GLY A 99 11.70 2.57 -1.60
N THR A 100 11.82 3.59 -0.76
CA THR A 100 12.67 4.76 -1.04
C THR A 100 14.03 4.71 -0.33
N GLU A 101 14.26 3.72 0.53
CA GLU A 101 15.56 3.53 1.15
C GLU A 101 16.54 2.93 0.12
N ASN A 102 17.82 3.30 0.23
CA ASN A 102 18.87 2.82 -0.66
C ASN A 102 18.75 3.18 -2.16
N ARG A 103 18.03 4.26 -2.52
CA ARG A 103 18.00 4.86 -3.87
C ARG A 103 19.38 5.05 -4.52
N LYS A 104 20.45 5.15 -3.72
CA LYS A 104 21.84 5.32 -4.18
C LYS A 104 22.47 4.05 -4.76
N LYS A 105 21.92 2.86 -4.51
CA LYS A 105 22.35 1.64 -5.20
C LYS A 105 21.66 1.64 -6.57
N ILE A 106 22.46 1.73 -7.64
CA ILE A 106 22.02 1.54 -9.03
C ILE A 106 21.58 0.07 -9.16
N ASP A 107 20.34 -0.17 -8.82
CA ASP A 107 19.64 -1.43 -9.01
C ASP A 107 18.44 -1.11 -9.90
N ILE A 108 18.18 -1.97 -10.89
CA ILE A 108 17.06 -1.84 -11.80
C ILE A 108 15.72 -1.84 -11.05
N LEU A 109 15.69 -2.38 -9.83
CA LEU A 109 14.58 -2.37 -8.90
C LEU A 109 14.35 -1.00 -8.22
N ASN A 110 15.27 -0.05 -8.38
CA ASN A 110 15.19 1.29 -7.80
C ASN A 110 14.78 2.40 -8.79
N ASP A 111 14.51 2.08 -10.07
CA ASP A 111 14.07 3.05 -11.08
C ASP A 111 12.54 3.18 -11.15
N LYS A 112 11.97 4.05 -10.31
CA LYS A 112 10.53 4.34 -10.26
C LYS A 112 9.96 4.70 -11.62
N ASN A 113 10.69 5.48 -12.40
CA ASN A 113 10.21 6.00 -13.68
C ASN A 113 10.09 4.89 -14.71
N LYS A 114 11.00 3.91 -14.70
CA LYS A 114 10.89 2.70 -15.52
C LYS A 114 9.63 1.90 -15.17
N PHE A 115 9.38 1.63 -13.89
CA PHE A 115 8.18 0.90 -13.48
C PHE A 115 6.89 1.69 -13.72
N LYS A 116 6.93 3.02 -13.58
CA LYS A 116 5.81 3.90 -13.94
C LYS A 116 5.46 3.82 -15.42
N ARG A 117 6.45 3.85 -16.32
CA ARG A 117 6.22 3.65 -17.77
C ARG A 117 5.57 2.29 -18.04
N LYS A 118 6.14 1.21 -17.50
CA LYS A 118 5.58 -0.14 -17.64
C LYS A 118 4.14 -0.24 -17.12
N ALA A 119 3.87 0.35 -15.96
CA ALA A 119 2.53 0.37 -15.38
C ALA A 119 1.56 1.11 -16.31
N ASN A 120 1.95 2.26 -16.86
CA ASN A 120 1.13 2.99 -17.84
C ASN A 120 0.85 2.15 -19.09
N ASP A 121 1.86 1.48 -19.65
CA ASP A 121 1.68 0.64 -20.85
C ASP A 121 0.69 -0.50 -20.58
N ILE A 122 0.85 -1.18 -19.43
CA ILE A 122 -0.06 -2.25 -19.00
C ILE A 122 -1.48 -1.69 -18.75
N ILE A 123 -1.62 -0.56 -18.05
CA ILE A 123 -2.91 0.12 -17.79
C ILE A 123 -3.58 0.53 -19.10
N ALA A 124 -2.82 0.98 -20.10
CA ALA A 124 -3.35 1.35 -21.40
C ALA A 124 -4.06 0.18 -22.10
N THR A 125 -3.60 -1.06 -21.87
CA THR A 125 -4.24 -2.28 -22.40
C THR A 125 -5.54 -2.66 -21.69
N TYR A 126 -5.82 -2.12 -20.50
CA TYR A 126 -7.07 -2.34 -19.79
C TYR A 126 -8.15 -1.33 -20.22
N GLY A 127 -9.43 -1.70 -20.02
CA GLY A 127 -10.59 -0.89 -20.38
C GLY A 127 -10.75 0.39 -19.54
N ILE A 128 -11.76 1.21 -19.91
CA ILE A 128 -12.04 2.53 -19.31
C ILE A 128 -12.28 2.45 -17.79
N GLU A 129 -12.93 1.38 -17.30
CA GLU A 129 -13.29 1.21 -15.88
C GLU A 129 -12.09 1.35 -14.94
N TYR A 130 -10.93 0.82 -15.33
CA TYR A 130 -9.71 0.92 -14.53
C TYR A 130 -9.04 2.29 -14.67
N LYS A 131 -9.14 2.93 -15.84
CA LYS A 131 -8.43 4.20 -16.12
C LYS A 131 -8.94 5.36 -15.29
N ASN A 132 -10.25 5.45 -15.05
CA ASN A 132 -10.86 6.64 -14.45
C ASN A 132 -10.60 6.81 -12.94
N ASN A 133 -10.22 5.74 -12.24
CA ASN A 133 -10.03 5.77 -10.78
C ASN A 133 -8.55 5.73 -10.35
N ILE A 134 -7.63 5.55 -11.31
CA ILE A 134 -6.21 5.44 -11.01
C ILE A 134 -5.57 6.83 -10.98
N ILE A 135 -4.88 7.11 -9.88
CA ILE A 135 -4.17 8.37 -9.65
C ILE A 135 -2.65 8.16 -9.67
N ASP A 136 -1.93 9.19 -10.10
CA ASP A 136 -0.46 9.22 -10.17
C ASP A 136 0.20 9.65 -8.86
N ASP A 137 -0.49 10.49 -8.09
CA ASP A 137 0.00 11.09 -6.86
C ASP A 137 -0.96 10.73 -5.72
N ILE A 138 -0.41 10.54 -4.52
CA ILE A 138 -1.18 10.30 -3.30
C ILE A 138 -0.82 11.36 -2.27
N ASP A 139 -1.72 11.58 -1.32
CA ASP A 139 -1.52 12.52 -0.22
C ASP A 139 -1.86 11.86 1.11
N LEU A 140 -0.81 11.65 1.90
CA LEU A 140 -0.83 11.10 3.25
C LEU A 140 -0.53 12.17 4.30
N THR A 141 -0.28 13.41 3.89
CA THR A 141 0.30 14.46 4.75
C THR A 141 -0.63 15.61 5.05
N SER A 142 -1.66 15.86 4.24
CA SER A 142 -2.58 16.99 4.42
C SER A 142 -3.29 17.05 5.78
N ASN A 143 -3.51 15.91 6.43
CA ASN A 143 -4.28 15.80 7.66
C ASN A 143 -3.48 15.36 8.90
N ILE A 144 -2.14 15.35 8.80
CA ILE A 144 -1.24 15.00 9.89
C ILE A 144 -0.20 16.09 10.14
N HIS A 145 0.21 16.22 11.41
CA HIS A 145 1.24 17.16 11.84
C HIS A 145 2.43 16.40 12.43
N GLY A 146 3.61 17.05 12.47
CA GLY A 146 4.84 16.49 13.02
C GLY A 146 5.88 16.10 11.97
N ASN A 147 6.69 15.07 12.23
CA ASN A 147 7.75 14.63 11.32
C ASN A 147 7.20 13.87 10.11
N LEU A 148 6.94 14.57 9.02
CA LEU A 148 6.33 14.02 7.80
C LEU A 148 7.29 13.21 6.90
N LYS A 149 8.55 12.98 7.30
CA LYS A 149 9.54 12.31 6.43
C LYS A 149 9.08 10.95 5.92
N ARG A 150 8.44 10.14 6.78
CA ARG A 150 7.98 8.79 6.41
C ARG A 150 6.71 8.80 5.55
N PRO A 151 5.64 9.56 5.89
CA PRO A 151 4.51 9.78 4.98
C PRO A 151 4.96 10.26 3.59
N LYS A 152 5.80 11.30 3.53
CA LYS A 152 6.33 11.85 2.26
C LYS A 152 7.14 10.82 1.47
N SER A 153 7.88 9.95 2.15
CA SER A 153 8.56 8.85 1.49
C SER A 153 7.59 7.90 0.78
N TYR A 154 6.42 7.61 1.37
CA TYR A 154 5.41 6.76 0.71
C TYR A 154 4.74 7.46 -0.46
N GLU A 155 4.48 8.77 -0.35
CA GLU A 155 3.99 9.60 -1.45
C GLU A 155 5.01 9.63 -2.60
N GLU A 156 6.29 9.87 -2.31
CA GLU A 156 7.36 9.86 -3.29
C GLU A 156 7.57 8.49 -3.95
N GLY A 157 7.33 7.40 -3.21
CA GLY A 157 7.44 6.03 -3.70
C GLY A 157 6.27 5.59 -4.58
N ASN A 158 5.15 6.32 -4.56
CA ASN A 158 3.96 5.96 -5.33
C ASN A 158 4.23 5.94 -6.84
N ILE A 159 3.74 4.89 -7.50
CA ILE A 159 3.77 4.73 -8.95
C ILE A 159 2.37 4.97 -9.51
N LYS A 160 1.37 4.26 -8.97
CA LYS A 160 -0.06 4.37 -9.29
C LYS A 160 -0.84 3.99 -8.04
N ALA A 161 -2.01 4.58 -7.85
CA ALA A 161 -2.90 4.20 -6.74
C ALA A 161 -4.38 4.30 -7.10
N ILE A 162 -5.23 3.72 -6.25
CA ILE A 162 -6.66 4.03 -6.15
C ILE A 162 -6.92 4.42 -4.70
N TYR A 163 -7.75 5.43 -4.48
CA TYR A 163 -8.17 5.88 -3.16
C TYR A 163 -9.58 5.38 -2.84
N TYR A 164 -9.77 4.94 -1.60
CA TYR A 164 -11.05 4.57 -1.01
C TYR A 164 -11.24 5.33 0.29
N ASP A 165 -12.22 6.21 0.35
CA ASP A 165 -12.71 6.76 1.61
C ASP A 165 -13.51 5.71 2.39
N ILE A 166 -13.81 6.02 3.65
CA ILE A 166 -14.56 5.13 4.55
C ILE A 166 -15.93 4.73 3.97
N GLU A 167 -16.64 5.65 3.30
CA GLU A 167 -17.97 5.38 2.77
C GLU A 167 -17.91 4.45 1.56
N MET A 168 -16.93 4.63 0.67
CA MET A 168 -16.67 3.71 -0.44
C MET A 168 -16.32 2.30 0.07
N LEU A 169 -15.56 2.17 1.16
CA LEU A 169 -15.26 0.86 1.76
C LEU A 169 -16.51 0.16 2.31
N LYS A 170 -17.46 0.92 2.86
CA LYS A 170 -18.74 0.39 3.36
C LYS A 170 -19.68 -0.01 2.23
N LEU A 171 -19.77 0.83 1.20
CA LEU A 171 -20.70 0.66 0.08
C LEU A 171 -20.25 -0.40 -0.92
N TYR A 172 -18.94 -0.50 -1.18
CA TYR A 172 -18.37 -1.33 -2.25
C TYR A 172 -17.19 -2.20 -1.78
N PRO A 173 -17.35 -3.03 -0.73
CA PRO A 173 -16.27 -3.85 -0.20
C PRO A 173 -15.71 -4.86 -1.21
N GLU A 174 -16.55 -5.38 -2.12
CA GLU A 174 -16.13 -6.27 -3.21
C GLU A 174 -15.27 -5.54 -4.25
N LYS A 175 -15.57 -4.27 -4.54
CA LYS A 175 -14.78 -3.45 -5.46
C LYS A 175 -13.39 -3.19 -4.90
N PHE A 176 -13.29 -2.88 -3.61
CA PHE A 176 -12.01 -2.70 -2.94
C PHE A 176 -11.13 -3.96 -3.04
N LEU A 177 -11.68 -5.14 -2.79
CA LEU A 177 -10.95 -6.40 -2.91
C LEU A 177 -10.52 -6.70 -4.34
N ARG A 178 -11.43 -6.50 -5.31
CA ARG A 178 -11.13 -6.66 -6.72
C ARG A 178 -9.97 -5.76 -7.15
N ASP A 179 -9.95 -4.52 -6.67
CA ASP A 179 -8.89 -3.58 -7.00
C ASP A 179 -7.56 -3.97 -6.33
N ILE A 180 -7.56 -4.54 -5.11
CA ILE A 180 -6.34 -5.15 -4.53
C ILE A 180 -5.80 -6.24 -5.45
N ILE A 181 -6.64 -7.18 -5.89
CA ILE A 181 -6.23 -8.28 -6.79
C ILE A 181 -5.67 -7.72 -8.09
N TRP A 182 -6.35 -6.72 -8.65
CA TRP A 182 -5.92 -6.08 -9.89
C TRP A 182 -4.56 -5.38 -9.72
N PHE A 183 -4.30 -4.72 -8.59
CA PHE A 183 -2.99 -4.16 -8.28
C PHE A 183 -1.91 -5.24 -8.13
N MET A 184 -2.23 -6.41 -7.58
CA MET A 184 -1.30 -7.55 -7.53
C MET A 184 -0.98 -8.09 -8.94
N GLU A 185 -1.98 -8.13 -9.83
CA GLU A 185 -1.75 -8.50 -11.23
C GLU A 185 -0.93 -7.45 -11.99
N LEU A 186 -1.19 -6.16 -11.76
CA LEU A 186 -0.39 -5.07 -12.30
C LEU A 186 1.06 -5.19 -11.82
N TYR A 187 1.27 -5.38 -10.52
CA TYR A 187 2.58 -5.60 -9.90
C TYR A 187 3.32 -6.76 -10.57
N ARG A 188 2.68 -7.93 -10.70
CA ARG A 188 3.25 -9.12 -11.36
C ARG A 188 3.66 -8.82 -12.81
N LYS A 189 2.81 -8.18 -13.60
CA LYS A 189 3.11 -7.83 -15.01
C LYS A 189 4.21 -6.79 -15.14
N VAL A 190 4.23 -5.78 -14.26
CA VAL A 190 5.27 -4.73 -14.23
C VAL A 190 6.64 -5.36 -13.97
N LEU A 191 6.72 -6.34 -13.06
CA LEU A 191 7.97 -7.06 -12.79
C LEU A 191 8.40 -8.01 -13.93
N LEU A 192 7.45 -8.72 -14.55
CA LEU A 192 7.75 -9.75 -15.56
C LEU A 192 7.90 -9.24 -17.00
N SER A 193 7.42 -8.03 -17.32
CA SER A 193 7.49 -7.38 -18.64
C SER A 193 8.91 -7.09 -19.17
N GLY A 194 9.95 -7.70 -18.60
CA GLY A 194 11.33 -7.63 -19.08
C GLY A 194 12.02 -8.99 -19.20
N ARG A 195 11.28 -10.10 -19.16
CA ARG A 195 11.82 -11.47 -19.34
C ARG A 195 11.56 -12.06 -20.73
N SER A 196 11.03 -11.28 -21.66
CA SER A 196 10.93 -11.65 -23.07
C SER A 196 12.21 -11.24 -23.78
N GLU A 197 13.32 -11.97 -23.56
CA GLU A 197 14.53 -11.99 -24.42
C GLU A 197 15.64 -12.84 -23.78
N VAL A 198 15.34 -14.07 -23.35
CA VAL A 198 16.36 -15.14 -23.28
C VAL A 198 15.64 -16.45 -23.59
N THR A 199 15.40 -16.69 -24.88
CA THR A 199 15.26 -18.05 -25.44
C THR A 199 16.63 -18.67 -25.59
#